data_AF-A0A182NHG9-F1
#
_entry.id   AF-A0A182NHG9-F1
#
_cell.length_a   1.000
_cell.length_b   1.000
_cell.length_c   1.000
_cell.angle_alpha   90.00
_cell.angle_beta   90.00
_cell.angle_gamma   90.00
#
_symmetry.space_group_name_H-M   'P 1'
#
loop_
_entity.id
_entity.type
_entity.pdbx_description
1 polymer ?
#
loop_
_entity_poly.entity_id
_entity_poly.type
_entity_poly.pdbx_seq_one_letter_code
_entity_poly.pdbx_strand_id
1 'polypeptide(L)'
;MGGVDASRWKPRRTKGTVIHKTRNQFAWAVIAAGTTIFAAYYYIGGDDLKQRIRKDFYEKTEEEVDRRNLMRFSLVAPKRGETIRQLLEEERDDQARK
;
A
#
# COMPACT_ATOMS: atom_id res chain seq x y z
N MET A 1 -12.21 51.65 14.28
CA MET A 1 -11.06 50.88 13.75
C MET A 1 -10.91 51.24 12.27
N GLY A 2 -10.05 52.20 11.95
CA GLY A 2 -9.88 52.70 10.58
C GLY A 2 -9.23 51.65 9.69
N GLY A 3 -9.88 51.32 8.58
CA GLY A 3 -9.36 50.38 7.58
C GLY A 3 -8.14 50.98 6.87
N VAL A 4 -7.03 50.26 6.86
CA VAL A 4 -5.84 50.66 6.13
C VAL A 4 -6.12 50.52 4.63
N ASP A 5 -5.95 51.61 3.88
CA ASP A 5 -6.12 51.62 2.42
C ASP A 5 -5.02 50.78 1.74
N ALA A 6 -5.40 49.56 1.37
CA ALA A 6 -4.51 48.57 0.76
C ALA A 6 -4.27 48.80 -0.75
N SER A 7 -4.92 49.80 -1.36
CA SER A 7 -4.82 50.07 -2.81
C SER A 7 -3.40 50.46 -3.27
N ARG A 8 -2.59 51.02 -2.37
CA ARG A 8 -1.21 51.44 -2.63
C ARG A 8 -0.15 50.45 -2.14
N TRP A 9 -0.56 49.29 -1.60
CA TRP A 9 0.40 48.32 -1.10
C TRP A 9 1.17 47.66 -2.24
N LYS A 10 2.50 47.70 -2.15
CA LYS A 10 3.38 46.99 -3.08
C LYS A 10 2.96 45.52 -3.13
N PRO A 11 2.59 44.98 -4.31
CA PRO A 11 2.16 43.59 -4.41
C PRO A 11 3.29 42.68 -3.93
N ARG A 12 3.02 41.85 -2.93
CA ARG A 12 3.99 40.85 -2.46
C ARG A 12 4.24 39.90 -3.63
N ARG A 13 5.45 39.91 -4.19
CA ARG A 13 5.88 38.96 -5.22
C ARG A 13 5.95 37.57 -4.58
N THR A 14 4.81 36.88 -4.55
CA THR A 14 4.72 35.50 -4.05
C THR A 14 5.07 34.48 -5.13
N LYS A 15 4.98 34.86 -6.41
CA LYS A 15 5.36 34.02 -7.55
C LYS A 15 6.86 33.66 -7.46
N GLY A 16 7.16 32.37 -7.47
CA GLY A 16 8.53 31.83 -7.43
C GLY A 16 8.99 31.31 -6.07
N THR A 17 8.25 31.58 -4.99
CA THR A 17 8.58 31.00 -3.67
C THR A 17 8.12 29.54 -3.58
N VAL A 18 8.80 28.76 -2.74
CA VAL A 18 8.43 27.36 -2.47
C VAL A 18 6.97 27.29 -1.99
N ILE A 19 6.58 28.19 -1.08
CA ILE A 19 5.22 28.28 -0.53
C ILE A 19 4.17 28.47 -1.64
N HIS A 20 4.46 29.30 -2.65
CA HIS A 20 3.53 29.51 -3.76
C HIS A 20 3.40 28.28 -4.67
N LYS A 21 4.45 27.45 -4.77
CA LYS A 21 4.42 26.19 -5.52
C LYS A 21 3.70 25.08 -4.74
N THR A 22 3.86 25.03 -3.41
CA THR A 22 3.34 23.94 -2.57
C THR A 22 1.96 24.21 -1.97
N ARG A 23 1.45 25.45 -2.00
CA ARG A 23 0.17 25.85 -1.38
C ARG A 23 -1.04 24.96 -1.68
N ASN A 24 -1.10 24.40 -2.89
CA ASN A 24 -2.24 23.60 -3.33
C ASN A 24 -1.95 22.10 -3.31
N GLN A 25 -0.72 21.68 -3.02
CA GLN A 25 -0.35 20.26 -3.07
C GLN A 25 -1.15 19.44 -2.06
N PHE A 26 -1.38 19.98 -0.85
CA PHE A 26 -2.23 19.33 0.14
C PHE A 26 -3.68 19.18 -0.35
N ALA A 27 -4.24 20.25 -0.93
CA ALA A 27 -5.60 20.19 -1.48
C ALA A 27 -5.71 19.17 -2.62
N TRP A 28 -4.74 19.14 -3.53
CA TRP A 28 -4.67 18.13 -4.59
C TRP A 28 -4.54 16.71 -4.06
N ALA A 29 -3.75 16.50 -3.00
CA ALA A 29 -3.61 15.19 -2.36
C ALA A 29 -4.93 14.72 -1.74
N VAL A 30 -5.64 15.61 -1.02
CA VAL A 30 -6.94 15.30 -0.42
C VAL A 30 -7.98 14.99 -1.50
N ILE A 31 -8.02 15.78 -2.57
CA ILE A 31 -8.92 15.54 -3.70
C ILE A 31 -8.62 14.17 -4.33
N ALA A 32 -7.35 13.89 -4.64
CA ALA A 32 -6.95 12.63 -5.26
C ALA A 32 -7.24 11.40 -4.38
N ALA A 33 -6.99 11.50 -3.07
CA ALA A 33 -7.33 10.43 -2.13
C ALA A 33 -8.85 10.21 -2.06
N GLY A 34 -9.63 11.29 -1.94
CA GLY A 34 -11.08 11.24 -1.88
C GLY A 34 -11.71 10.63 -3.14
N THR A 35 -11.27 11.05 -4.33
CA THR A 35 -11.77 10.48 -5.60
C THR A 35 -11.39 9.01 -5.76
N THR A 36 -10.19 8.61 -5.35
CA THR A 36 -9.77 7.21 -5.43
C THR A 36 -10.61 6.32 -4.51
N ILE A 37 -10.82 6.74 -3.26
CA ILE A 37 -11.65 6.00 -2.30
C ILE A 37 -13.10 5.92 -2.79
N PHE A 38 -13.65 7.03 -3.29
CA PHE A 38 -15.00 7.07 -3.83
C PHE A 38 -15.16 6.15 -5.05
N ALA A 39 -14.23 6.20 -6.00
CA ALA A 39 -14.27 5.34 -7.18
C ALA A 39 -14.17 3.87 -6.80
N ALA A 40 -13.27 3.50 -5.88
CA ALA A 40 -13.16 2.13 -5.39
C ALA A 40 -14.48 1.66 -4.76
N TYR A 41 -15.12 2.49 -3.94
CA TYR A 41 -16.39 2.15 -3.31
C TYR A 41 -17.54 2.02 -4.34
N TYR A 42 -17.60 2.93 -5.32
CA TYR A 42 -18.67 2.97 -6.32
C TYR A 42 -18.61 1.80 -7.31
N TYR A 43 -17.43 1.45 -7.81
CA TYR A 43 -17.28 0.42 -8.84
C TYR A 43 -17.21 -1.01 -8.30
N ILE A 44 -16.70 -1.21 -7.08
CA ILE A 44 -16.53 -2.55 -6.50
C ILE A 44 -17.79 -2.97 -5.73
N GLY A 45 -18.70 -2.02 -5.42
CA GLY A 45 -19.83 -2.26 -4.55
C GLY A 45 -19.36 -2.31 -3.08
N GLY A 46 -19.97 -1.48 -2.25
CA GLY A 46 -19.54 -1.30 -0.85
C GLY A 46 -19.50 -2.60 -0.04
N ASP A 47 -20.36 -3.56 -0.36
CA ASP A 47 -20.46 -4.83 0.37
C ASP A 47 -19.42 -5.87 -0.09
N ASP A 48 -19.14 -5.95 -1.39
CA ASP A 48 -18.12 -6.85 -1.94
C ASP A 48 -16.70 -6.38 -1.56
N LEU A 49 -16.47 -5.07 -1.55
CA LEU A 49 -15.22 -4.48 -1.07
C LEU A 49 -15.03 -4.71 0.43
N LYS A 50 -16.10 -4.55 1.24
CA LYS A 50 -16.05 -4.83 2.69
C LYS A 50 -15.74 -6.30 2.97
N GLN A 51 -16.33 -7.24 2.23
CA GLN A 51 -16.05 -8.66 2.41
C GLN A 51 -14.61 -9.02 2.01
N ARG A 52 -14.09 -8.46 0.91
CA ARG A 52 -12.69 -8.66 0.51
C ARG A 52 -11.71 -8.05 1.50
N ILE A 53 -11.93 -6.81 1.94
CA ILE A 53 -11.10 -6.18 2.98
C ILE A 53 -11.18 -6.98 4.27
N ARG A 54 -12.37 -7.44 4.68
CA ARG A 54 -12.51 -8.26 5.89
C ARG A 54 -11.72 -9.57 5.78
N LYS A 55 -11.82 -10.26 4.66
CA LYS A 55 -11.08 -11.50 4.40
C LYS A 55 -9.57 -11.28 4.32
N ASP A 56 -9.11 -10.21 3.68
CA ASP A 56 -7.69 -9.95 3.49
C ASP A 56 -7.00 -9.32 4.71
N PHE A 57 -7.70 -8.51 5.50
CA PHE A 57 -7.14 -7.80 6.66
C PHE A 57 -7.46 -8.46 8.00
N TYR A 58 -8.66 -9.03 8.18
CA TYR A 58 -9.09 -9.58 9.47
C TYR A 58 -9.03 -11.11 9.54
N GLU A 59 -9.10 -11.81 8.40
CA GLU A 59 -9.17 -13.28 8.37
C GLU A 59 -7.81 -13.94 8.05
N LYS A 60 -6.82 -13.18 7.56
CA LYS A 60 -5.44 -13.67 7.50
C LYS A 60 -4.87 -13.73 8.90
N THR A 61 -4.77 -14.94 9.43
CA THR A 61 -4.04 -15.24 10.66
C THR A 61 -2.61 -14.70 10.56
N GLU A 62 -2.10 -14.15 11.66
CA GLU A 62 -0.76 -13.56 11.71
C GLU A 62 0.33 -14.55 11.24
N GLU A 63 0.12 -15.85 11.47
CA GLU A 63 0.98 -16.94 11.00
C GLU A 63 1.10 -17.03 9.47
N GLU A 64 0.05 -16.69 8.73
CA GLU A 64 0.03 -16.78 7.28
C GLU A 64 0.65 -15.54 6.62
N VAL A 65 0.54 -14.39 7.29
CA VAL A 65 1.27 -13.17 6.94
C VAL A 65 2.76 -13.36 7.23
N ASP A 66 3.12 -13.91 8.39
CA ASP A 66 4.51 -14.17 8.78
C ASP A 66 5.17 -15.23 7.89
N ARG A 67 4.48 -16.34 7.58
CA ARG A 67 4.96 -17.33 6.60
C ARG A 67 5.22 -16.71 5.23
N ARG A 68 4.33 -15.83 4.76
CA ARG A 68 4.49 -15.16 3.45
C ARG A 68 5.61 -14.11 3.48
N ASN A 69 5.80 -13.43 4.61
CA ASN A 69 6.92 -12.51 4.82
C ASN A 69 8.25 -13.27 4.88
N LEU A 70 8.32 -14.38 5.62
CA LEU A 70 9.48 -15.27 5.68
C LEU A 70 9.82 -15.83 4.29
N MET A 71 8.82 -16.20 3.48
CA MET A 71 9.04 -16.64 2.08
C MET A 71 9.46 -15.51 1.14
N ARG A 72 9.14 -14.24 1.44
CA ARG A 72 9.42 -13.09 0.58
C ARG A 72 10.73 -12.37 0.93
N PHE A 73 11.16 -12.46 2.18
CA PHE A 73 12.39 -11.83 2.71
C PHE A 73 13.52 -12.82 3.00
N SER A 74 13.28 -14.14 3.00
CA SER A 74 14.38 -15.09 2.99
C SER A 74 15.05 -15.09 1.62
N LEU A 75 16.38 -14.97 1.62
CA LEU A 75 17.25 -15.10 0.43
C LEU A 75 17.19 -16.49 -0.22
N VAL A 76 16.31 -17.38 0.27
CA VAL A 76 16.12 -18.73 -0.24
C VAL A 76 14.84 -18.73 -1.06
N ALA A 77 15.02 -18.70 -2.38
CA ALA A 77 13.91 -18.78 -3.32
C ALA A 77 13.00 -19.98 -2.99
N PRO A 78 11.66 -19.83 -3.06
CA PRO A 78 10.76 -20.94 -2.81
C PRO A 78 11.07 -22.08 -3.79
N LYS A 79 11.49 -23.23 -3.24
CA LYS A 79 11.75 -24.42 -4.04
C LYS A 79 10.45 -24.83 -4.72
N ARG A 80 10.49 -25.03 -6.05
CA ARG A 80 9.32 -25.46 -6.83
C ARG A 80 8.84 -26.82 -6.31
N GLY A 81 7.54 -27.10 -6.45
CA GLY A 81 6.94 -28.34 -5.93
C GLY A 81 7.61 -29.62 -6.42
N GLU A 82 8.20 -29.63 -7.61
CA GLU A 82 9.01 -30.74 -8.12
C GLU A 82 10.29 -30.97 -7.30
N THR A 83 10.96 -29.90 -6.89
CA THR A 83 12.18 -29.98 -6.07
C THR A 83 11.87 -30.49 -4.66
N ILE A 84 10.71 -30.15 -4.11
CA ILE A 84 10.26 -30.68 -2.81
C ILE A 84 9.97 -32.18 -2.92
N ARG A 85 9.36 -32.64 -4.02
CA ARG A 85 9.12 -34.07 -4.26
C ARG A 85 10.43 -34.85 -4.36
N GLN A 86 11.40 -34.32 -5.10
CA GLN A 86 12.73 -34.94 -5.22
C GLN A 86 13.45 -35.06 -3.88
N LEU A 87 13.41 -34.01 -3.04
CA LEU A 87 14.03 -34.05 -1.71
C LEU A 87 13.35 -35.07 -0.78
N LEU A 88 12.02 -35.21 -0.87
CA LEU A 88 11.26 -36.19 -0.10
C LEU A 88 11.53 -37.63 -0.53
N GLU A 89 11.81 -37.84 -1.81
CA GLU A 89 12.16 -39.14 -2.37
C GLU A 89 13.59 -39.53 -1.99
N GLU A 90 14.53 -38.58 -2.04
CA GLU A 90 15.92 -38.75 -1.62
C GLU A 90 16.03 -39.04 -0.11
N GLU A 91 15.24 -38.36 0.73
CA GLU A 91 15.18 -38.61 2.17
C GLU A 91 14.59 -39.99 2.53
N ARG A 92 13.64 -40.48 1.73
CA ARG A 92 13.09 -41.85 1.88
C ARG A 92 14.12 -42.91 1.50
N ASP A 93 14.85 -42.70 0.42
CA ASP A 93 15.89 -43.62 -0.02
C ASP A 93 17.06 -43.68 0.97
N ASP A 94 17.43 -42.55 1.57
CA ASP A 94 18.45 -42.49 2.62
C ASP A 94 18.01 -43.18 3.92
N GLN A 95 16.72 -43.13 4.27
CA GLN A 95 16.18 -43.91 5.39
C GLN A 95 16.09 -45.41 5.09
N ALA A 96 15.86 -45.81 3.85
CA ALA A 96 15.83 -47.21 3.44
C ALA A 96 17.23 -47.85 3.32
N ARG A 97 18.28 -47.03 3.21
CA ARG A 97 19.69 -47.45 3.15
C ARG A 97 20.39 -47.51 4.51
N LYS A 98 19.73 -47.11 5.60
CA LYS A 98 20.19 -47.26 6.98
C LYS A 98 19.61 -48.52 7.62
#